data_AF-A0A8S2GRZ2-F1
#
_entry.id   AF-A0A8S2GRZ2-F1
#
_cell.length_a   1.000
_cell.length_b   1.000
_cell.length_c   1.000
_cell.angle_alpha   90.00
_cell.angle_beta   90.00
_cell.angle_gamma   90.00
#
_symmetry.space_group_name_H-M   'P 1'
#
loop_
_entity.id
_entity.type
_entity.pdbx_description
1 polymer ?
#
loop_
_entity_poly.entity_id
_entity_poly.type
_entity_poly.pdbx_seq_one_letter_code
_entity_poly.pdbx_strand_id
1 'polypeptide(L)' 'GIISSQSEDIVHHMELYHCNVPTNHEIPKYNKWWTTERKPMDLMKCHRVIGAWTFGTANFSYSPETGEIIDGKNYLKYVV' A
#
# COMPACT_ATOMS: atom_id res chain seq x y z
N GLY A 1 -0.42 9.42 -8.23
CA GLY A 1 0.78 9.08 -7.46
C GLY A 1 1.78 10.21 -7.53
N ILE A 2 2.78 10.25 -6.66
CA ILE A 2 3.93 11.16 -6.80
C ILE A 2 5.11 10.31 -7.26
N ILE A 3 5.60 10.55 -8.48
CA ILE A 3 6.76 9.86 -9.04
C ILE A 3 7.91 10.86 -9.13
N SER A 4 9.12 10.42 -8.78
CA SER A 4 10.32 11.25 -8.95
C SER A 4 10.69 11.34 -10.43
N SER A 5 11.22 12.48 -10.88
CA SER A 5 11.65 12.67 -12.27
C SER A 5 12.69 11.66 -12.75
N GLN A 6 13.48 11.09 -11.82
CA GLN A 6 14.48 10.06 -12.12
C GLN A 6 13.89 8.68 -12.38
N SER A 7 12.62 8.46 -12.03
CA SER A 7 11.96 7.16 -12.06
C SER A 7 10.68 7.13 -12.87
N GLU A 8 10.36 8.21 -13.61
CA GLU A 8 9.14 8.34 -14.42
C GLU A 8 8.98 7.22 -15.44
N ASP A 9 10.08 6.82 -16.10
CA ASP A 9 10.08 5.74 -17.09
C ASP A 9 10.38 4.35 -16.51
N ILE A 10 10.56 4.26 -15.18
CA ILE A 10 10.94 3.01 -14.49
C ILE A 10 9.76 2.46 -13.68
N VAL A 11 9.08 3.32 -12.92
CA VAL A 11 7.96 2.90 -12.06
C VAL A 11 6.70 2.75 -12.90
N HIS A 12 6.39 1.51 -13.29
CA HIS A 12 5.22 1.22 -14.13
C HIS A 12 3.92 1.06 -13.33
N HIS A 13 4.00 0.57 -12.09
CA HIS A 13 2.85 0.38 -11.19
C HIS A 13 3.24 0.61 -9.74
N MET A 14 2.30 1.09 -8.95
CA MET A 14 2.38 1.20 -7.49
C MET A 14 1.04 0.78 -6.89
N GLU A 15 1.10 0.04 -5.80
CA GLU A 15 -0.07 -0.37 -5.03
C GLU A 15 0.19 -0.04 -3.56
N LEU A 16 -0.87 0.33 -2.85
CA LEU A 16 -0.85 0.62 -1.44
C LEU A 16 -1.81 -0.32 -0.73
N TYR A 17 -1.31 -0.99 0.30
CA TYR A 17 -2.02 -2.02 1.02
C TYR A 17 -2.26 -1.62 2.47
N HIS A 18 -3.42 -2.03 2.99
CA HIS A 18 -3.68 -2.11 4.42
C HIS A 18 -3.60 -3.56 4.89
N CYS A 19 -3.13 -3.76 6.11
CA CYS A 19 -2.93 -5.09 6.68
C CYS A 19 -4.12 -5.48 7.55
N ASN A 20 -4.68 -6.66 7.29
CA ASN A 20 -5.81 -7.19 8.07
C ASN A 20 -5.30 -8.01 9.27
N VAL A 21 -4.71 -7.33 10.24
CA VAL A 21 -4.20 -7.95 11.48
C VAL A 21 -4.59 -7.10 12.71
N PRO A 22 -4.59 -7.69 13.93
CA PRO A 22 -4.87 -6.94 15.15
C PRO A 22 -3.96 -5.71 15.33
N THR A 23 -4.47 -4.66 15.97
CA THR A 23 -3.74 -3.39 16.15
C THR A 23 -2.51 -3.47 17.04
N ASN A 24 -2.39 -4.53 17.84
CA ASN A 24 -1.21 -4.85 18.63
C ASN A 24 -0.21 -5.75 17.89
N HIS A 25 -0.49 -6.15 16.65
CA HIS A 25 0.43 -6.93 15.82
C HIS A 25 1.52 -6.02 15.25
N GLU A 26 2.77 -6.31 15.57
CA GLU A 26 3.91 -5.57 15.03
C GLU A 26 4.27 -6.08 13.64
N ILE A 27 4.30 -5.18 12.67
CA ILE A 27 4.77 -5.48 11.31
C ILE A 27 6.17 -4.88 11.15
N PRO A 28 7.18 -5.68 10.77
CA PRO A 28 8.54 -5.18 10.63
C PRO A 28 8.63 -4.15 9.49
N LYS A 29 9.38 -3.08 9.73
CA LYS A 29 9.75 -2.13 8.68
C LYS A 29 10.52 -2.86 7.58
N TYR A 30 10.09 -2.68 6.34
CA TYR A 30 10.68 -3.36 5.20
C TYR A 30 10.82 -2.42 4.02
N ASN A 31 12.01 -2.37 3.43
CA ASN A 31 12.31 -1.61 2.22
C ASN A 31 13.35 -2.36 1.40
N LYS A 32 12.89 -3.45 0.77
CA LYS A 32 13.66 -4.32 -0.12
C LYS A 32 12.72 -4.90 -1.18
N TRP A 33 13.29 -5.61 -2.15
CA TRP A 33 12.56 -6.30 -3.20
C TRP A 33 11.56 -7.33 -2.65
N TRP A 34 10.29 -7.16 -3.01
CA TRP A 34 9.20 -8.03 -2.56
C TRP A 34 9.41 -9.52 -2.88
N THR A 35 10.11 -9.84 -3.97
CA THR A 35 10.37 -11.21 -4.43
C THR A 35 11.52 -11.91 -3.70
N THR A 36 12.16 -11.25 -2.73
CA THR A 36 13.24 -11.90 -1.96
C THR A 36 12.69 -12.95 -1.01
N GLU A 37 13.34 -14.12 -0.94
CA GLU A 37 13.01 -15.20 0.00
C GLU A 37 13.07 -14.76 1.48
N ARG A 38 13.73 -13.64 1.76
CA ARG A 38 13.85 -13.04 3.10
C ARG A 38 12.73 -12.06 3.44
N LYS A 39 11.68 -11.94 2.62
CA LYS A 39 10.53 -11.09 2.94
C LYS A 39 9.86 -11.60 4.22
N PRO A 40 9.61 -10.73 5.22
CA PRO A 40 8.86 -11.10 6.41
C PRO A 40 7.49 -11.70 6.04
N MET A 41 7.19 -12.88 6.59
CA MET A 41 5.95 -13.60 6.31
C MET A 41 4.72 -12.79 6.71
N ASP A 42 4.83 -11.96 7.74
CA ASP A 42 3.74 -11.07 8.18
C ASP A 42 3.31 -10.05 7.12
N LEU A 43 4.19 -9.65 6.19
CA LEU A 43 3.81 -8.79 5.08
C LEU A 43 2.87 -9.48 4.10
N MET A 44 2.78 -10.82 4.09
CA MET A 44 1.79 -11.54 3.27
C MET A 44 0.35 -11.34 3.77
N LYS A 45 0.16 -10.85 4.99
CA LYS A 45 -1.15 -10.51 5.56
C LYS A 45 -1.62 -9.11 5.13
N CYS A 46 -0.78 -8.37 4.39
CA CYS A 46 -1.09 -7.07 3.82
C CYS A 46 -1.46 -7.25 2.35
N HIS A 47 -2.74 -7.47 2.10
CA HIS A 47 -3.27 -7.81 0.76
C HIS A 47 -4.58 -7.07 0.43
N ARG A 48 -5.07 -6.20 1.33
CA ARG A 48 -6.19 -5.31 1.04
C ARG A 48 -5.67 -4.08 0.33
N VAL A 49 -5.90 -3.97 -0.97
CA VAL A 49 -5.55 -2.78 -1.78
C VAL A 49 -6.45 -1.61 -1.36
N ILE A 50 -5.84 -0.49 -0.99
CA ILE A 50 -6.53 0.77 -0.64
C ILE A 50 -6.18 1.91 -1.60
N GLY A 51 -5.23 1.66 -2.51
CA GLY A 51 -4.86 2.57 -3.59
C GLY A 51 -4.01 1.85 -4.62
N ALA A 52 -4.19 2.20 -5.88
CA ALA A 52 -3.39 1.68 -6.98
C ALA A 52 -3.15 2.79 -8.00
N TRP A 53 -2.00 2.74 -8.65
CA TRP A 53 -1.63 3.67 -9.71
C TRP A 53 -0.79 2.95 -10.75
N THR A 54 -1.01 3.27 -12.02
CA THR A 54 -0.20 2.78 -13.14
C THR A 54 0.21 3.93 -14.05
N PHE A 55 1.32 3.75 -14.77
CA PHE A 55 1.81 4.73 -15.72
C PHE A 55 0.73 5.15 -16.72
N GLY A 56 0.60 6.47 -16.95
CA GLY A 56 -0.40 7.04 -17.85
C GLY A 56 -1.82 7.17 -17.28
N THR A 57 -2.09 6.70 -16.06
CA THR A 57 -3.40 6.91 -15.43
C THR A 57 -3.57 8.32 -14.88
N ALA A 58 -4.75 8.88 -15.10
CA ALA A 58 -5.18 10.14 -14.52
C ALA A 58 -5.52 9.98 -13.03
N ASN A 59 -5.83 11.10 -12.37
CA ASN A 59 -6.26 11.09 -10.98
C ASN A 59 -7.59 10.34 -10.79
N PHE A 60 -7.68 9.60 -9.68
CA PHE A 60 -8.93 9.00 -9.22
C PHE A 60 -9.58 9.87 -8.14
N SER A 61 -10.91 9.91 -8.11
CA SER A 61 -11.67 10.58 -7.06
C SER A 61 -12.87 9.72 -6.68
N TYR A 62 -13.11 9.58 -5.38
CA TYR A 62 -14.31 8.93 -4.87
C TYR A 62 -15.55 9.78 -5.19
N SER A 63 -16.70 9.11 -5.31
CA SER A 63 -17.99 9.83 -5.31
C SER A 63 -18.28 10.38 -3.91
N PRO A 64 -19.16 11.37 -3.77
CA PRO A 64 -19.49 11.95 -2.46
C PRO A 64 -20.00 10.94 -1.42
N GLU A 65 -20.59 9.83 -1.87
CA GLU A 65 -21.19 8.80 -1.02
C GLU A 65 -20.22 7.64 -0.70
N THR A 66 -19.00 7.69 -1.22
CA THR A 66 -18.02 6.60 -1.11
C THR A 66 -16.72 7.07 -0.50
N GLY A 67 -16.02 6.14 0.14
CA GLY A 67 -14.71 6.39 0.73
C GLY A 67 -14.14 5.11 1.31
N GLU A 68 -12.82 5.09 1.46
CA GLU A 68 -12.11 3.97 2.05
C GLU A 68 -11.75 4.30 3.50
N ILE A 69 -12.07 3.41 4.43
CA ILE A 69 -11.71 3.55 5.84
C ILE A 69 -10.28 3.04 6.02
N ILE A 70 -9.37 3.94 6.37
CA ILE A 70 -7.93 3.65 6.53
C ILE A 70 -7.41 3.76 7.97
N ASP A 71 -8.24 4.20 8.91
CA ASP A 71 -7.87 4.35 10.34
C ASP A 71 -9.09 4.08 11.26
N GLY A 72 -8.83 3.88 12.55
CA GLY A 72 -9.81 3.56 13.58
C GLY A 72 -9.23 2.68 14.69
N LYS A 73 -9.98 2.47 15.77
CA LYS A 73 -9.51 1.65 16.93
C LYS A 73 -9.08 0.22 16.56
N ASN A 74 -9.59 -0.29 15.45
CA ASN A 74 -9.33 -1.64 14.95
C ASN A 74 -8.45 -1.66 13.68
N TYR A 75 -7.86 -0.52 13.30
CA TYR A 75 -7.03 -0.40 12.11
C TYR A 75 -5.57 -0.15 12.50
N LEU A 76 -4.65 -0.79 11.79
CA LEU A 76 -3.24 -0.41 11.85
C LEU A 76 -3.04 0.95 11.21
N LYS A 77 -2.11 1.72 11.79
CA LYS A 77 -1.75 3.07 11.31
C LYS A 77 -0.73 3.06 10.17
N TYR A 78 -0.33 1.87 9.71
CA TYR A 78 0.71 1.68 8.72
C TYR A 78 0.14 1.05 7.46
N VAL A 79 0.73 1.41 6.35
CA VAL A 79 0.44 0.91 5.01
C VAL A 79 1.72 0.35 4.40
N VAL A 80 1.57 -0.60 3.48
CA VAL A 80 2.68 -1.25 2.78
C VAL A 80 2.57 -0.94 1.29
#